data_AF-A0A8J0U5R0-F1
#
_entry.id   AF-A0A8J0U5R0-F1
#
_cell.length_a   1.000
_cell.length_b   1.000
_cell.length_c   1.000
_cell.angle_alpha   90.00
_cell.angle_beta   90.00
_cell.angle_gamma   90.00
#
_symmetry.space_group_name_H-M   'P 1'
#
loop_
_entity.id
_entity.type
_entity.pdbx_description
1 polymer ?
#
loop_
_entity_poly.entity_id
_entity_poly.type
_entity_poly.pdbx_seq_one_letter_code
_entity_poly.pdbx_strand_id
1 'polypeptide(L)'
;MLKFKQRNRPSPISYYTDFTRGQYVGDDDRIRLAHNTGNQFFSESNYIYYIEDEEDDVEELKWAEREEKRLDGWRKQSIAAQKERGIYEDDEDIRILSPSYYGRKRRTSLHINVGGTNYCISYGVAASYPKTRIGRLATYTDRQRKLDLCDDYNPQEDIYFFDRDPAIFHHIYNFYRTGVLWVRDELCPRSFLEEIHYWGVRVKHTPRCCRISFEERQDELNEQLKVQRELRAEMETEENEELFSGMLYGHLRRQIWNLMEKPFSSVTAKAMAVASSIFVLISVVAMTLNTVEDMQYKNAAGLPSGKPYLEHVETLCIAFFTLEYLLRLISTPDVQHFLRSVLNAVDLIAILPLYLQLLLERFADEDHSGKGSSHEHEIEAVGRVGKLGQVLRIMRLMRIFRILKLARHSTGLRAFGFTLRQCYQQVGCLLLFIAMGVFSFSAMVYTVEHDVSGTNFTSIPHAWWWAAVSISTVGYGDMYPETHLGRLFAFLCIAFGIILNGMPISILYNKFSDYYSKLKSYEYTTIPKKRGKVHFTGRAMQKKEK
;
A
#
# COMPACT_ATOMS: atom_id res chain seq x y z
N MET A 1 69.14 1.72 -32.96
CA MET A 1 69.41 0.27 -32.91
C MET A 1 68.06 -0.45 -32.82
N LEU A 2 67.68 -1.20 -33.89
CA LEU A 2 66.67 -2.30 -33.99
C LEU A 2 65.27 -2.10 -33.34
N LYS A 3 64.19 -1.81 -34.09
CA LYS A 3 63.27 -2.64 -34.95
C LYS A 3 62.06 -3.32 -34.24
N PHE A 4 60.86 -2.80 -34.57
CA PHE A 4 59.57 -3.42 -34.97
C PHE A 4 58.49 -4.00 -34.00
N LYS A 5 57.29 -3.38 -34.14
CA LYS A 5 55.88 -3.86 -34.27
C LYS A 5 55.19 -4.73 -33.20
N GLN A 6 54.04 -4.24 -32.72
CA GLN A 6 52.69 -4.74 -33.08
C GLN A 6 51.56 -3.78 -32.67
N ARG A 7 50.46 -3.82 -33.44
CA ARG A 7 49.20 -3.04 -33.34
C ARG A 7 48.27 -3.69 -32.31
N ASN A 8 47.51 -2.92 -31.52
CA ASN A 8 46.14 -3.27 -31.14
C ASN A 8 45.31 -2.06 -30.67
N ARG A 9 44.02 -2.11 -30.99
CA ARG A 9 43.00 -1.05 -30.87
C ARG A 9 42.64 -0.72 -29.40
N PRO A 10 42.21 0.52 -29.09
CA PRO A 10 41.63 0.86 -27.80
C PRO A 10 40.12 0.57 -27.74
N SER A 11 39.69 0.06 -26.60
CA SER A 11 38.32 -0.08 -26.11
C SER A 11 37.69 1.27 -25.69
N PRO A 12 36.39 1.53 -25.92
CA PRO A 12 35.64 2.58 -25.21
C PRO A 12 34.82 1.95 -24.07
N ILE A 13 35.17 2.16 -22.80
CA ILE A 13 34.74 3.27 -21.92
C ILE A 13 33.21 3.34 -21.73
N SER A 14 32.85 2.97 -20.50
CA SER A 14 31.57 3.07 -19.81
C SER A 14 31.08 4.51 -19.65
N TYR A 15 29.80 4.75 -19.92
CA TYR A 15 29.04 5.85 -19.32
C TYR A 15 27.60 5.37 -19.05
N TYR A 16 27.28 5.11 -17.78
CA TYR A 16 25.93 5.16 -17.23
C TYR A 16 25.70 6.58 -16.73
N THR A 17 24.66 7.25 -17.23
CA THR A 17 24.21 8.55 -16.71
C THR A 17 22.74 8.47 -16.32
N ASP A 18 22.48 8.95 -15.11
CA ASP A 18 21.21 9.18 -14.44
C ASP A 18 20.09 9.72 -15.33
N PHE A 19 18.91 9.09 -15.27
CA PHE A 19 17.67 9.66 -15.80
C PHE A 19 16.86 10.30 -14.68
N THR A 20 17.28 11.51 -14.29
CA THR A 20 16.42 12.52 -13.64
C THR A 20 16.60 13.86 -14.34
N ARG A 21 15.83 14.12 -15.41
CA ARG A 21 15.33 15.46 -15.76
C ARG A 21 14.46 15.41 -17.01
N GLY A 22 13.26 15.97 -16.89
CA GLY A 22 12.44 16.31 -18.03
C GLY A 22 13.06 17.45 -18.83
N GLN A 23 12.99 17.33 -20.15
CA GLN A 23 12.96 18.46 -21.07
C GLN A 23 12.12 18.05 -22.28
N TYR A 24 10.96 18.70 -22.40
CA TYR A 24 10.18 18.78 -23.62
C TYR A 24 11.00 19.53 -24.67
N VAL A 25 11.20 18.92 -25.83
CA VAL A 25 11.39 19.62 -27.11
C VAL A 25 10.50 18.89 -28.10
N GLY A 26 9.55 19.62 -28.69
CA GLY A 26 8.66 19.12 -29.72
C GLY A 26 9.33 19.19 -31.08
N ASP A 27 8.94 18.27 -31.95
CA ASP A 27 8.76 18.55 -33.37
C ASP A 27 7.55 17.74 -33.86
N ASP A 28 6.59 18.48 -34.41
CA ASP A 28 5.47 18.01 -35.21
C ASP A 28 5.99 17.44 -36.54
N ASP A 29 5.50 16.28 -36.98
CA ASP A 29 4.57 16.23 -38.12
C ASP A 29 4.11 14.79 -38.47
N ARG A 30 2.78 14.65 -38.57
CA ARG A 30 1.98 13.76 -39.45
C ARG A 30 2.09 12.24 -39.27
N ILE A 31 0.95 11.59 -38.98
CA ILE A 31 0.11 10.88 -39.96
C ILE A 31 -1.17 10.30 -39.30
N ARG A 32 -2.30 10.83 -39.75
CA ARG A 32 -3.63 10.23 -40.03
C ARG A 32 -4.41 9.47 -38.94
N LEU A 33 -5.52 10.13 -38.58
CA LEU A 33 -6.82 9.59 -38.19
C LEU A 33 -7.26 8.33 -38.96
N ALA A 34 -7.73 7.34 -38.21
CA ALA A 34 -8.84 6.49 -38.62
C ALA A 34 -9.77 6.31 -37.40
N HIS A 35 -10.85 7.10 -37.39
CA HIS A 35 -12.05 6.75 -36.65
C HIS A 35 -12.64 5.48 -37.28
N ASN A 36 -12.85 4.43 -36.50
CA ASN A 36 -14.01 3.59 -36.74
C ASN A 36 -14.57 3.05 -35.43
N THR A 37 -15.90 3.12 -35.39
CA THR A 37 -16.82 2.93 -34.28
C THR A 37 -16.91 1.47 -33.81
N GLY A 38 -17.01 1.27 -32.49
CA GLY A 38 -17.34 -0.03 -31.91
C GLY A 38 -17.43 0.04 -30.39
N ASN A 39 -18.63 0.36 -29.89
CA ASN A 39 -19.04 0.14 -28.50
C ASN A 39 -18.77 -1.33 -28.10
N GLN A 40 -17.94 -1.56 -27.09
CA GLN A 40 -18.07 -2.76 -26.26
C GLN A 40 -17.58 -2.47 -24.84
N PHE A 41 -18.55 -2.45 -23.94
CA PHE A 41 -18.39 -2.53 -22.49
C PHE A 41 -17.39 -3.63 -22.12
N PHE A 42 -16.32 -3.27 -21.41
CA PHE A 42 -15.54 -4.26 -20.66
C PHE A 42 -16.28 -4.51 -19.34
N SER A 43 -17.02 -5.61 -19.28
CA SER A 43 -17.56 -6.12 -18.02
C SER A 43 -16.47 -6.71 -17.15
N GLU A 44 -16.66 -6.54 -15.85
CA GLU A 44 -15.99 -7.20 -14.73
C GLU A 44 -15.51 -8.62 -15.07
N SER A 45 -14.22 -8.89 -14.80
CA SER A 45 -13.69 -10.25 -14.83
C SER A 45 -13.25 -10.65 -13.42
N ASN A 46 -13.94 -11.68 -12.91
CA ASN A 46 -13.67 -12.38 -11.66
C ASN A 46 -12.20 -12.78 -11.52
N TYR A 47 -11.58 -12.40 -10.40
CA TYR A 47 -10.28 -12.94 -10.00
C TYR A 47 -10.51 -14.23 -9.19
N ILE A 48 -10.00 -15.34 -9.71
CA ILE A 48 -9.93 -16.63 -9.02
C ILE A 48 -8.74 -16.57 -8.06
N TYR A 49 -8.98 -16.76 -6.77
CA TYR A 49 -7.94 -17.07 -5.80
C TYR A 49 -7.47 -18.51 -6.05
N TYR A 50 -6.17 -18.71 -6.28
CA TYR A 50 -5.56 -20.02 -6.21
C TYR A 50 -5.21 -20.29 -4.75
N ILE A 51 -5.95 -21.20 -4.11
CA ILE A 51 -5.47 -21.93 -2.94
C ILE A 51 -4.89 -23.21 -3.52
N GLU A 52 -3.58 -23.40 -3.41
CA GLU A 52 -2.92 -24.67 -3.73
C GLU A 52 -3.19 -25.62 -2.54
N ASP A 53 -3.96 -26.68 -2.77
CA ASP A 53 -4.31 -27.68 -1.76
C ASP A 53 -3.09 -28.61 -1.52
N GLU A 54 -2.61 -28.70 -0.26
CA GLU A 54 -1.42 -29.46 0.16
C GLU A 54 -1.49 -30.99 -0.12
N GLU A 55 -2.66 -31.53 -0.51
CA GLU A 55 -2.84 -32.96 -0.79
C GLU A 55 -2.32 -33.39 -2.17
N ASP A 56 -2.28 -32.49 -3.16
CA ASP A 56 -1.78 -32.79 -4.52
C ASP A 56 -0.25 -32.98 -4.54
N ASP A 57 0.47 -32.33 -3.62
CA ASP A 57 1.94 -32.38 -3.53
C ASP A 57 2.47 -33.78 -3.15
N VAL A 58 1.72 -34.54 -2.34
CA VAL A 58 2.16 -35.87 -1.87
C VAL A 58 1.97 -36.95 -2.95
N GLU A 59 0.92 -36.85 -3.76
CA GLU A 59 0.70 -37.70 -4.93
C GLU A 59 1.69 -37.38 -6.05
N GLU A 60 2.00 -36.09 -6.29
CA GLU A 60 2.95 -35.66 -7.33
C GLU A 60 4.40 -36.08 -7.00
N LEU A 61 4.79 -36.08 -5.72
CA LEU A 61 6.09 -36.62 -5.25
C LEU A 61 6.21 -38.14 -5.50
N LYS A 62 5.15 -38.91 -5.20
CA LYS A 62 5.11 -40.36 -5.46
C LYS A 62 5.09 -40.68 -6.95
N TRP A 63 4.56 -39.80 -7.78
CA TRP A 63 4.61 -39.92 -9.23
C TRP A 63 6.01 -39.62 -9.78
N ALA A 64 6.66 -38.55 -9.30
CA ALA A 64 8.02 -38.17 -9.70
C ALA A 64 9.05 -39.27 -9.38
N GLU A 65 8.95 -39.90 -8.20
CA GLU A 65 9.86 -40.99 -7.80
C GLU A 65 9.67 -42.26 -8.67
N ARG A 66 8.44 -42.50 -9.15
CA ARG A 66 8.14 -43.60 -10.09
C ARG A 66 8.71 -43.32 -11.48
N GLU A 67 8.64 -42.07 -11.95
CA GLU A 67 9.14 -41.68 -13.26
C GLU A 67 10.68 -41.68 -13.30
N GLU A 68 11.35 -41.29 -12.21
CA GLU A 68 12.81 -41.36 -12.08
C GLU A 68 13.33 -42.81 -12.11
N LYS A 69 12.68 -43.73 -11.38
CA LYS A 69 12.99 -45.17 -11.42
C LYS A 69 12.77 -45.76 -12.82
N ARG A 70 11.77 -45.27 -13.56
CA ARG A 70 11.51 -45.68 -14.94
C ARG A 70 12.63 -45.21 -15.87
N LEU A 71 13.03 -43.94 -15.79
CA LEU A 71 14.10 -43.36 -16.61
C LEU A 71 15.48 -44.00 -16.32
N ASP A 72 15.74 -44.38 -15.07
CA ASP A 72 16.98 -45.08 -14.70
C ASP A 72 17.02 -46.53 -15.25
N GLY A 73 15.85 -47.18 -15.34
CA GLY A 73 15.69 -48.46 -16.02
C GLY A 73 15.97 -48.39 -17.53
N TRP A 74 15.44 -47.38 -18.21
CA TRP A 74 15.73 -47.11 -19.63
C TRP A 74 17.21 -46.80 -19.87
N ARG A 75 17.86 -46.06 -18.95
CA ARG A 75 19.29 -45.74 -19.04
C ARG A 75 20.14 -47.01 -18.91
N LYS A 76 19.83 -47.90 -17.97
CA LYS A 76 20.52 -49.18 -17.79
C LYS A 76 20.31 -50.15 -18.95
N GLN A 77 19.10 -50.22 -19.53
CA GLN A 77 18.84 -51.01 -20.74
C GLN A 77 19.56 -50.46 -21.98
N SER A 78 19.67 -49.13 -22.12
CA SER A 78 20.40 -48.52 -23.24
C SER A 78 21.91 -48.81 -23.18
N ILE A 79 22.49 -48.78 -21.97
CA ILE A 79 23.91 -49.07 -21.73
C ILE A 79 24.19 -50.57 -21.90
N ALA A 80 23.27 -51.44 -21.46
CA ALA A 80 23.38 -52.89 -21.68
C ALA A 80 23.26 -53.27 -23.16
N ALA A 81 22.33 -52.64 -23.90
CA ALA A 81 22.16 -52.84 -25.35
C ALA A 81 23.36 -52.32 -26.17
N GLN A 82 24.07 -51.30 -25.66
CA GLN A 82 25.33 -50.83 -26.25
C GLN A 82 26.53 -51.72 -25.89
N LYS A 83 26.49 -52.45 -24.77
CA LYS A 83 27.56 -53.36 -24.34
C LYS A 83 27.45 -54.76 -24.96
N GLU A 84 26.25 -55.20 -25.34
CA GLU A 84 26.02 -56.44 -26.11
C GLU A 84 26.33 -56.29 -27.61
N ARG A 85 26.38 -55.05 -28.13
CA ARG A 85 26.80 -54.76 -29.52
C ARG A 85 28.23 -54.23 -29.53
N GLY A 86 29.20 -55.12 -29.35
CA GLY A 86 30.60 -54.79 -29.56
C GLY A 86 30.83 -54.30 -31.00
N ILE A 87 31.20 -53.03 -31.15
CA ILE A 87 31.62 -52.45 -32.43
C ILE A 87 32.88 -51.61 -32.16
N TYR A 88 34.03 -52.18 -32.55
CA TYR A 88 35.23 -51.44 -32.95
C TYR A 88 35.07 -50.98 -34.42
N GLU A 89 35.92 -50.04 -34.80
CA GLU A 89 35.97 -49.20 -36.00
C GLU A 89 35.86 -49.86 -37.39
N ASP A 90 35.59 -48.98 -38.37
CA ASP A 90 35.88 -48.97 -39.82
C ASP A 90 34.87 -49.44 -40.89
N ASP A 91 34.64 -48.46 -41.79
CA ASP A 91 34.21 -48.34 -43.20
C ASP A 91 33.40 -49.40 -44.00
N GLU A 92 32.54 -48.82 -44.86
CA GLU A 92 31.89 -49.29 -46.11
C GLU A 92 31.30 -50.73 -46.17
N ASP A 93 29.97 -50.89 -46.35
CA ASP A 93 29.30 -50.83 -47.66
C ASP A 93 27.78 -51.13 -47.57
N ILE A 94 27.05 -50.71 -48.60
CA ILE A 94 25.59 -50.51 -48.70
C ILE A 94 24.76 -51.80 -48.88
N ARG A 95 23.53 -51.86 -48.31
CA ARG A 95 22.29 -52.36 -49.00
C ARG A 95 20.96 -52.11 -48.24
N ILE A 96 20.29 -51.02 -48.65
CA ILE A 96 18.89 -50.87 -49.09
C ILE A 96 17.81 -51.84 -48.56
N LEU A 97 16.80 -51.28 -47.88
CA LEU A 97 15.38 -51.61 -48.07
C LEU A 97 14.55 -50.30 -48.05
N SER A 98 13.67 -50.18 -49.03
CA SER A 98 13.29 -48.91 -49.68
C SER A 98 12.32 -48.00 -48.92
N PRO A 99 12.42 -46.67 -49.15
CA PRO A 99 11.46 -45.66 -48.72
C PRO A 99 10.36 -45.45 -49.78
N SER A 100 9.10 -45.41 -49.38
CA SER A 100 8.06 -44.79 -50.21
C SER A 100 7.28 -43.74 -49.43
N TYR A 101 7.10 -42.60 -50.11
CA TYR A 101 6.35 -41.39 -49.78
C TYR A 101 7.11 -40.22 -49.11
N TYR A 102 7.66 -39.41 -50.01
CA TYR A 102 8.04 -37.98 -49.93
C TYR A 102 9.05 -37.53 -48.87
N GLY A 103 10.18 -37.07 -49.39
CA GLY A 103 11.30 -36.51 -48.63
C GLY A 103 10.93 -35.30 -47.78
N ARG A 104 11.24 -35.37 -46.49
CA ARG A 104 11.38 -34.22 -45.61
C ARG A 104 12.72 -34.35 -44.91
N LYS A 105 13.69 -33.47 -45.21
CA LYS A 105 14.91 -33.31 -44.41
C LYS A 105 14.48 -33.26 -42.94
N ARG A 106 14.98 -34.17 -42.09
CA ARG A 106 14.73 -34.11 -40.64
C ARG A 106 15.26 -32.78 -40.14
N ARG A 107 14.34 -31.89 -39.74
CA ARG A 107 14.69 -30.57 -39.22
C ARG A 107 15.39 -30.75 -37.88
N THR A 108 16.64 -30.31 -37.79
CA THR A 108 17.46 -30.47 -36.57
C THR A 108 17.27 -29.29 -35.61
N SER A 109 16.99 -28.11 -36.16
CA SER A 109 16.91 -26.86 -35.40
C SER A 109 15.68 -26.02 -35.77
N LEU A 110 15.12 -25.35 -34.78
CA LEU A 110 14.01 -24.41 -34.87
C LEU A 110 14.56 -22.99 -34.83
N HIS A 111 14.24 -22.18 -35.85
CA HIS A 111 14.67 -20.79 -35.95
C HIS A 111 13.56 -19.86 -35.51
N ILE A 112 13.86 -19.00 -34.54
CA ILE A 112 12.89 -18.12 -33.90
C ILE A 112 13.46 -16.70 -33.91
N ASN A 113 12.67 -15.73 -34.31
CA ASN A 113 12.98 -14.32 -34.15
C ASN A 113 12.07 -13.74 -33.06
N VAL A 114 12.65 -13.14 -32.03
CA VAL A 114 11.91 -12.46 -30.97
C VAL A 114 12.34 -11.00 -30.96
N GLY A 115 11.41 -10.07 -31.20
CA GLY A 115 11.68 -8.63 -31.18
C GLY A 115 12.84 -8.20 -32.08
N GLY A 116 13.07 -8.89 -33.20
CA GLY A 116 14.16 -8.65 -34.13
C GLY A 116 15.44 -9.47 -33.87
N THR A 117 15.56 -10.16 -32.73
CA THR A 117 16.74 -10.98 -32.39
C THR A 117 16.52 -12.44 -32.78
N ASN A 118 17.46 -13.02 -33.53
CA ASN A 118 17.39 -14.42 -33.98
C ASN A 118 17.96 -15.40 -32.94
N TYR A 119 17.20 -16.46 -32.68
CA TYR A 119 17.52 -17.56 -31.78
C TYR A 119 17.37 -18.91 -32.49
N CYS A 120 18.22 -19.86 -32.12
CA CYS A 120 18.22 -21.21 -32.69
C CYS A 120 18.17 -22.25 -31.57
N ILE A 121 17.12 -23.07 -31.54
CA ILE A 121 16.88 -24.10 -30.51
C ILE A 121 16.73 -25.46 -31.21
N SER A 122 17.40 -26.51 -30.73
CA SER A 122 17.23 -27.87 -31.27
C SER A 122 15.80 -28.38 -31.05
N TYR A 123 15.22 -29.04 -32.06
CA TYR A 123 13.87 -29.61 -31.96
C TYR A 123 13.73 -30.60 -30.80
N GLY A 124 14.76 -31.41 -30.54
CA GLY A 124 14.75 -32.38 -29.43
C GLY A 124 14.70 -31.69 -28.05
N VAL A 125 15.43 -30.58 -27.90
CA VAL A 125 15.47 -29.80 -26.67
C VAL A 125 14.14 -29.08 -26.44
N ALA A 126 13.60 -28.42 -27.46
CA ALA A 126 12.29 -27.79 -27.35
C ALA A 126 11.18 -28.80 -27.03
N ALA A 127 11.21 -29.98 -27.66
CA ALA A 127 10.24 -31.04 -27.43
C ALA A 127 10.28 -31.66 -26.01
N SER A 128 11.40 -31.51 -25.28
CA SER A 128 11.50 -31.96 -23.89
C SER A 128 10.59 -31.18 -22.93
N TYR A 129 10.13 -29.98 -23.33
CA TYR A 129 9.20 -29.15 -22.55
C TYR A 129 7.90 -28.90 -23.32
N PRO A 130 7.08 -29.93 -23.61
CA PRO A 130 5.96 -29.85 -24.56
C PRO A 130 4.83 -28.90 -24.12
N LYS A 131 4.75 -28.58 -22.82
CA LYS A 131 3.74 -27.65 -22.27
C LYS A 131 4.04 -26.19 -22.60
N THR A 132 5.30 -25.85 -22.84
CA THR A 132 5.77 -24.49 -23.17
C THR A 132 5.38 -24.10 -24.60
N ARG A 133 5.34 -22.80 -24.92
CA ARG A 133 4.99 -22.31 -26.26
C ARG A 133 5.97 -22.81 -27.33
N ILE A 134 7.27 -22.75 -27.06
CA ILE A 134 8.30 -23.27 -27.97
C ILE A 134 8.26 -24.80 -28.07
N GLY A 135 7.97 -25.49 -26.97
CA GLY A 135 7.77 -26.94 -26.99
C GLY A 135 6.55 -27.36 -27.82
N ARG A 136 5.44 -26.61 -27.77
CA ARG A 136 4.29 -26.82 -28.66
C ARG A 136 4.66 -26.58 -30.11
N LEU A 137 5.44 -25.54 -30.40
CA LEU A 137 5.93 -25.25 -31.74
C LEU A 137 6.79 -26.40 -32.32
N ALA A 138 7.57 -27.06 -31.47
CA ALA A 138 8.37 -28.23 -31.83
C ALA A 138 7.54 -29.51 -32.01
N THR A 139 6.54 -29.74 -31.15
CA THR A 139 5.77 -30.99 -31.07
C THR A 139 4.54 -31.05 -31.97
N TYR A 140 3.92 -29.91 -32.29
CA TYR A 140 2.79 -29.88 -33.20
C TYR A 140 3.21 -30.38 -34.59
N THR A 141 2.34 -31.16 -35.23
CA THR A 141 2.55 -31.69 -36.59
C THR A 141 1.82 -30.85 -37.62
N ASP A 142 0.65 -30.32 -37.24
CA ASP A 142 -0.16 -29.43 -38.06
C ASP A 142 0.49 -28.04 -38.18
N ARG A 143 0.49 -27.51 -39.40
CA ARG A 143 1.07 -26.21 -39.72
C ARG A 143 0.19 -25.07 -39.22
N GLN A 144 -1.13 -25.20 -39.29
CA GLN A 144 -2.08 -24.16 -38.87
C GLN A 144 -1.86 -23.84 -37.39
N ARG A 145 -1.86 -24.89 -36.54
CA ARG A 145 -1.61 -24.78 -35.11
C ARG A 145 -0.23 -24.22 -34.74
N LYS A 146 0.77 -24.33 -35.61
CA LYS A 146 2.08 -23.69 -35.39
C LYS A 146 2.03 -22.20 -35.66
N LEU A 147 1.31 -21.81 -36.71
CA LEU A 147 1.13 -20.41 -37.07
C LEU A 147 0.28 -19.69 -36.02
N ASP A 148 -0.70 -20.36 -35.40
CA ASP A 148 -1.48 -19.81 -34.28
C ASP A 148 -0.64 -19.50 -33.01
N LEU A 149 0.58 -20.04 -32.91
CA LEU A 149 1.45 -19.83 -31.76
C LEU A 149 2.38 -18.62 -31.91
N CYS A 150 2.63 -18.14 -33.13
CA CYS A 150 3.55 -17.05 -33.46
C CYS A 150 2.80 -15.87 -34.10
N ASP A 151 3.41 -14.69 -34.09
CA ASP A 151 2.77 -13.48 -34.64
C ASP A 151 2.94 -13.39 -36.15
N ASP A 152 4.09 -13.85 -36.67
CA ASP A 152 4.36 -13.95 -38.10
C ASP A 152 5.31 -15.13 -38.40
N TYR A 153 5.42 -15.53 -39.67
CA TYR A 153 6.28 -16.62 -40.10
C TYR A 153 6.83 -16.39 -41.51
N ASN A 154 8.16 -16.44 -41.66
CA ASN A 154 8.83 -16.35 -42.95
C ASN A 154 9.02 -17.75 -43.56
N PRO A 155 8.34 -18.10 -44.68
CA PRO A 155 8.47 -19.42 -45.32
C PRO A 155 9.79 -19.66 -46.03
N GLN A 156 10.48 -18.60 -46.47
CA GLN A 156 11.74 -18.74 -47.21
C GLN A 156 12.88 -19.17 -46.30
N GLU A 157 12.92 -18.60 -45.09
CA GLU A 157 13.98 -18.85 -44.10
C GLU A 157 13.54 -19.83 -42.98
N ASP A 158 12.27 -20.25 -42.98
CA ASP A 158 11.62 -21.09 -41.96
C ASP A 158 11.75 -20.49 -40.54
N ILE A 159 11.58 -19.17 -40.41
CA ILE A 159 11.71 -18.42 -39.16
C ILE A 159 10.33 -18.07 -38.61
N TYR A 160 10.12 -18.35 -37.33
CA TYR A 160 8.92 -17.96 -36.58
C TYR A 160 9.16 -16.65 -35.83
N PHE A 161 8.32 -15.65 -36.03
CA PHE A 161 8.44 -14.31 -35.44
C PHE A 161 7.51 -14.13 -34.24
N PHE A 162 8.03 -13.46 -33.21
CA PHE A 162 7.32 -13.11 -31.98
C PHE A 162 7.60 -11.64 -31.63
N ASP A 163 6.56 -10.82 -31.53
CA ASP A 163 6.65 -9.41 -31.17
C ASP A 163 6.70 -9.23 -29.64
N ARG A 164 7.81 -9.68 -29.04
CA ARG A 164 8.05 -9.70 -27.58
C ARG A 164 9.45 -9.20 -27.24
N ASP A 165 9.70 -8.96 -25.96
CA ASP A 165 10.99 -8.45 -25.48
C ASP A 165 12.13 -9.48 -25.68
N PRO A 166 13.13 -9.17 -26.53
CA PRO A 166 14.26 -10.08 -26.79
C PRO A 166 15.16 -10.28 -25.58
N ALA A 167 15.27 -9.29 -24.68
CA ALA A 167 16.13 -9.36 -23.51
C ALA A 167 15.57 -10.34 -22.47
N ILE A 168 14.26 -10.32 -22.24
CA ILE A 168 13.62 -11.31 -21.35
C ILE A 168 13.63 -12.70 -21.98
N PHE A 169 13.38 -12.80 -23.28
CA PHE A 169 13.45 -14.08 -23.98
C PHE A 169 14.84 -14.73 -23.93
N HIS A 170 15.92 -13.95 -23.83
CA HIS A 170 17.26 -14.49 -23.63
C HIS A 170 17.36 -15.42 -22.40
N HIS A 171 16.67 -15.09 -21.30
CA HIS A 171 16.60 -15.94 -20.10
C HIS A 171 15.85 -17.25 -20.37
N ILE A 172 14.78 -17.18 -21.16
CA ILE A 172 13.96 -18.33 -21.55
C ILE A 172 14.72 -19.23 -22.53
N TYR A 173 15.48 -18.65 -23.44
CA TYR A 173 16.39 -19.36 -24.32
C TYR A 173 17.45 -20.15 -23.52
N ASN A 174 18.06 -19.52 -22.52
CA ASN A 174 19.02 -20.18 -21.63
C ASN A 174 18.37 -21.28 -20.79
N PHE A 175 17.09 -21.14 -20.42
CA PHE A 175 16.33 -22.22 -19.78
C PHE A 175 16.26 -23.47 -20.66
N TYR A 176 15.97 -23.37 -21.96
CA TYR A 176 15.99 -24.56 -22.85
C TYR A 176 17.38 -25.20 -22.94
N ARG A 177 18.46 -24.42 -22.82
CA ARG A 177 19.83 -24.95 -22.89
C ARG A 177 20.30 -25.61 -21.59
N THR A 178 19.88 -25.08 -20.45
CA THR A 178 20.42 -25.47 -19.13
C THR A 178 19.42 -26.24 -18.26
N GLY A 179 18.14 -26.19 -18.59
CA GLY A 179 17.04 -26.70 -17.75
C GLY A 179 16.70 -25.81 -16.55
N VAL A 180 17.45 -24.71 -16.34
CA VAL A 180 17.31 -23.80 -15.19
C VAL A 180 16.87 -22.42 -15.67
N LEU A 181 15.85 -21.86 -15.06
CA LEU A 181 15.41 -20.49 -15.31
C LEU A 181 16.20 -19.52 -14.41
N TRP A 182 17.05 -18.71 -15.01
CA TRP A 182 17.84 -17.72 -14.30
C TRP A 182 17.09 -16.39 -14.22
N VAL A 183 16.74 -16.00 -13.00
CA VAL A 183 16.08 -14.73 -12.70
C VAL A 183 17.13 -13.73 -12.25
N ARG A 184 17.03 -12.50 -12.74
CA ARG A 184 17.95 -11.39 -12.44
C ARG A 184 17.25 -10.31 -11.62
N ASP A 185 17.97 -9.72 -10.68
CA ASP A 185 17.44 -8.72 -9.74
C ASP A 185 17.04 -7.39 -10.41
N GLU A 186 17.65 -7.07 -11.56
CA GLU A 186 17.38 -5.82 -12.27
C GLU A 186 16.08 -5.85 -13.08
N LEU A 187 15.47 -7.02 -13.28
CA LEU A 187 14.25 -7.16 -14.04
C LEU A 187 13.03 -6.80 -13.19
N CYS A 188 12.06 -6.11 -13.79
CA CYS A 188 10.76 -5.86 -13.16
C CYS A 188 10.02 -7.20 -12.97
N PRO A 189 9.69 -7.62 -11.72
CA PRO A 189 9.06 -8.92 -11.47
C PRO A 189 7.78 -9.15 -12.27
N ARG A 190 6.95 -8.11 -12.38
CA ARG A 190 5.68 -8.19 -13.12
C ARG A 190 5.88 -8.44 -14.62
N SER A 191 6.76 -7.68 -15.26
CA SER A 191 7.04 -7.83 -16.69
C SER A 191 7.69 -9.19 -16.98
N PHE A 192 8.61 -9.63 -16.12
CA PHE A 192 9.23 -10.93 -16.25
C PHE A 192 8.22 -12.09 -16.11
N LEU A 193 7.31 -12.01 -15.15
CA LEU A 193 6.22 -12.99 -14.96
C LEU A 193 5.28 -13.05 -16.16
N GLU A 194 4.89 -11.90 -16.69
CA GLU A 194 4.04 -11.80 -17.88
C GLU A 194 4.70 -12.49 -19.08
N GLU A 195 6.01 -12.31 -19.27
CA GLU A 195 6.77 -12.99 -20.32
C GLU A 195 6.88 -14.50 -20.09
N ILE A 196 7.38 -14.96 -18.95
CA ILE A 196 7.52 -16.41 -18.72
C ILE A 196 6.17 -17.13 -18.82
N HIS A 197 5.08 -16.48 -18.41
CA HIS A 197 3.72 -16.99 -18.58
C HIS A 197 3.32 -17.08 -20.05
N TYR A 198 3.60 -16.04 -20.85
CA TYR A 198 3.37 -16.07 -22.31
C TYR A 198 4.11 -17.24 -22.99
N TRP A 199 5.36 -17.49 -22.58
CA TRP A 199 6.19 -18.59 -23.10
C TRP A 199 5.87 -19.96 -22.46
N GLY A 200 5.03 -19.98 -21.43
CA GLY A 200 4.61 -21.20 -20.71
C GLY A 200 5.70 -21.81 -19.83
N VAL A 201 6.73 -21.04 -19.46
CA VAL A 201 7.78 -21.45 -18.52
C VAL A 201 7.35 -21.10 -17.11
N ARG A 202 7.49 -22.04 -16.18
CA ARG A 202 7.07 -21.86 -14.80
C ARG A 202 8.24 -21.38 -13.94
N VAL A 203 7.95 -20.51 -12.97
CA VAL A 203 8.92 -20.01 -11.97
C VAL A 203 9.58 -21.15 -11.20
N LYS A 204 8.90 -22.29 -11.03
CA LYS A 204 9.43 -23.49 -10.35
C LYS A 204 10.74 -24.05 -10.94
N HIS A 205 11.09 -23.68 -12.17
CA HIS A 205 12.37 -24.06 -12.79
C HIS A 205 13.54 -23.16 -12.35
N THR A 206 13.27 -22.18 -11.49
CA THR A 206 14.28 -21.31 -10.86
C THR A 206 14.82 -21.98 -9.60
N PRO A 207 16.14 -21.90 -9.31
CA PRO A 207 16.70 -22.40 -8.06
C PRO A 207 16.03 -21.79 -6.83
N ARG A 208 15.92 -22.54 -5.73
CA ARG A 208 15.15 -22.14 -4.54
C ARG A 208 15.55 -20.77 -3.97
N CYS A 209 16.85 -20.45 -3.89
CA CYS A 209 17.32 -19.17 -3.38
C CYS A 209 16.88 -17.98 -4.25
N CYS A 210 17.05 -18.09 -5.57
CA CYS A 210 16.63 -17.06 -6.52
C CYS A 210 15.10 -16.94 -6.59
N ARG A 211 14.38 -18.06 -6.41
CA ARG A 211 12.92 -18.06 -6.39
C ARG A 211 12.37 -17.28 -5.19
N ILE A 212 12.84 -17.58 -3.98
CA ILE A 212 12.40 -16.88 -2.76
C ILE A 212 12.65 -15.38 -2.87
N SER A 213 13.86 -14.98 -3.27
CA SER A 213 14.19 -13.56 -3.43
C SER A 213 13.34 -12.85 -4.49
N PHE A 214 12.97 -13.55 -5.57
CA PHE A 214 12.10 -13.02 -6.60
C PHE A 214 10.64 -12.87 -6.12
N GLU A 215 10.13 -13.89 -5.43
CA GLU A 215 8.78 -13.89 -4.83
C GLU A 215 8.64 -12.76 -3.79
N GLU A 216 9.62 -12.58 -2.90
CA GLU A 216 9.65 -11.47 -1.94
C GLU A 216 9.58 -10.10 -2.63
N ARG A 217 10.34 -9.92 -3.72
CA ARG A 217 10.36 -8.67 -4.49
C ARG A 217 9.07 -8.45 -5.29
N GLN A 218 8.45 -9.53 -5.77
CA GLN A 218 7.13 -9.48 -6.39
C GLN A 218 6.07 -9.04 -5.37
N ASP A 219 6.09 -9.61 -4.17
CA ASP A 219 5.16 -9.27 -3.09
C ASP A 219 5.33 -7.83 -2.65
N GLU A 220 6.57 -7.36 -2.47
CA GLU A 220 6.86 -5.95 -2.17
C GLU A 220 6.30 -5.01 -3.25
N LEU A 221 6.53 -5.33 -4.54
CA LEU A 221 6.00 -4.53 -5.64
C LEU A 221 4.47 -4.53 -5.67
N ASN A 222 3.85 -5.68 -5.42
CA ASN A 222 2.39 -5.81 -5.39
C ASN A 222 1.77 -5.02 -4.24
N GLU A 223 2.37 -5.03 -3.05
CA GLU A 223 1.94 -4.17 -1.94
C GLU A 223 2.05 -2.70 -2.31
N GLN A 224 3.18 -2.27 -2.89
CA GLN A 224 3.36 -0.88 -3.32
C GLN A 224 2.32 -0.45 -4.37
N LEU A 225 2.00 -1.34 -5.32
CA LEU A 225 0.99 -1.09 -6.34
C LEU A 225 -0.43 -1.07 -5.75
N LYS A 226 -0.76 -1.97 -4.82
CA LYS A 226 -2.04 -1.98 -4.10
C LYS A 226 -2.26 -0.66 -3.38
N VAL A 227 -1.24 -0.22 -2.64
CA VAL A 227 -1.21 1.08 -1.97
C VAL A 227 -1.43 2.24 -2.95
N GLN A 228 -0.75 2.24 -4.09
CA GLN A 228 -0.94 3.28 -5.11
C GLN A 228 -2.35 3.28 -5.70
N ARG A 229 -2.96 2.10 -5.87
CA ARG A 229 -4.35 1.97 -6.35
C ARG A 229 -5.34 2.47 -5.32
N GLU A 230 -5.18 2.10 -4.05
CA GLU A 230 -6.03 2.59 -2.95
C GLU A 230 -5.96 4.12 -2.83
N LEU A 231 -4.75 4.68 -2.86
CA LEU A 231 -4.56 6.13 -2.87
C LEU A 231 -5.23 6.78 -4.08
N ARG A 232 -5.09 6.19 -5.28
CA ARG A 232 -5.73 6.73 -6.49
C ARG A 232 -7.25 6.65 -6.39
N ALA A 233 -7.81 5.55 -5.90
CA ALA A 233 -9.26 5.35 -5.76
C ALA A 233 -9.87 6.30 -4.73
N GLU A 234 -9.19 6.54 -3.60
CA GLU A 234 -9.60 7.53 -2.59
C GLU A 234 -9.62 8.94 -3.20
N MET A 235 -8.65 9.26 -4.06
CA MET A 235 -8.60 10.56 -4.75
C MET A 235 -9.60 10.68 -5.92
N GLU A 236 -9.87 9.60 -6.66
CA GLU A 236 -10.83 9.57 -7.79
C GLU A 236 -12.27 9.66 -7.31
N THR A 237 -12.60 9.03 -6.17
CA THR A 237 -13.93 9.17 -5.55
C THR A 237 -14.21 10.62 -5.10
N GLU A 238 -13.18 11.38 -4.69
CA GLU A 238 -13.28 12.83 -4.43
C GLU A 238 -13.45 13.68 -5.72
N GLU A 239 -13.08 13.15 -6.90
CA GLU A 239 -13.10 13.87 -8.19
C GLU A 239 -14.31 13.61 -9.08
N ASN A 240 -15.16 12.61 -8.83
CA ASN A 240 -16.30 12.29 -9.71
C ASN A 240 -17.40 13.37 -9.72
N GLU A 241 -17.23 14.37 -10.57
CA GLU A 241 -18.19 15.47 -10.78
C GLU A 241 -19.49 15.00 -11.46
N GLU A 242 -19.48 13.82 -12.08
CA GLU A 242 -20.65 13.21 -12.76
C GLU A 242 -21.75 12.80 -11.78
N LEU A 243 -21.42 12.54 -10.51
CA LEU A 243 -22.37 12.20 -9.44
C LEU A 243 -23.43 13.30 -9.20
N PHE A 244 -23.11 14.55 -9.56
CA PHE A 244 -24.00 15.70 -9.34
C PHE A 244 -24.96 15.98 -10.50
N SER A 245 -24.75 15.35 -11.66
CA SER A 245 -25.47 15.68 -12.91
C SER A 245 -26.96 15.29 -12.86
N GLY A 246 -27.33 14.26 -12.11
CA GLY A 246 -28.71 13.77 -11.96
C GLY A 246 -29.45 14.22 -10.70
N MET A 247 -28.87 15.08 -9.87
CA MET A 247 -29.44 15.46 -8.57
C MET A 247 -30.26 16.77 -8.62
N LEU A 248 -31.25 16.89 -7.73
CA LEU A 248 -31.96 18.15 -7.47
C LEU A 248 -30.96 19.23 -7.02
N TYR A 249 -31.00 20.39 -7.69
CA TYR A 249 -30.04 21.49 -7.50
C TYR A 249 -28.56 21.05 -7.65
N GLY A 250 -28.28 20.09 -8.53
CA GLY A 250 -26.93 19.52 -8.73
C GLY A 250 -25.83 20.56 -8.93
N HIS A 251 -26.10 21.64 -9.66
CA HIS A 251 -25.13 22.72 -9.87
C HIS A 251 -24.79 23.48 -8.56
N LEU A 252 -25.81 23.83 -7.76
CA LEU A 252 -25.60 24.52 -6.49
C LEU A 252 -24.91 23.61 -5.47
N ARG A 253 -25.34 22.33 -5.38
CA ARG A 253 -24.70 21.31 -4.55
C ARG A 253 -23.23 21.14 -4.91
N ARG A 254 -22.91 21.05 -6.21
CA ARG A 254 -21.53 20.98 -6.70
C ARG A 254 -20.71 22.21 -6.33
N GLN A 255 -21.27 23.41 -6.43
CA GLN A 255 -20.59 24.64 -6.02
C GLN A 255 -20.28 24.65 -4.52
N ILE A 256 -21.25 24.27 -3.68
CA ILE A 256 -21.06 24.17 -2.22
C ILE A 256 -20.06 23.06 -1.87
N TRP A 257 -20.15 21.90 -2.52
CA TRP A 257 -19.21 20.81 -2.34
C TRP A 257 -17.78 21.23 -2.68
N ASN A 258 -17.59 21.90 -3.83
CA ASN A 258 -16.29 22.42 -4.24
C ASN A 258 -15.77 23.51 -3.29
N LEU A 259 -16.66 24.30 -2.68
CA LEU A 259 -16.29 25.29 -1.68
C LEU A 259 -15.81 24.65 -0.37
N MET A 260 -16.48 23.57 0.07
CA MET A 260 -16.28 22.96 1.40
C MET A 260 -15.25 21.84 1.44
N GLU A 261 -15.07 21.11 0.34
CA GLU A 261 -14.19 19.92 0.26
C GLU A 261 -12.91 20.19 -0.54
N LYS A 262 -12.96 21.10 -1.53
CA LYS A 262 -11.81 21.38 -2.43
C LYS A 262 -11.24 22.78 -2.16
N PRO A 263 -10.31 22.95 -1.20
CA PRO A 263 -9.75 24.27 -0.82
C PRO A 263 -9.07 25.01 -1.98
N PHE A 264 -8.57 24.29 -2.98
CA PHE A 264 -7.93 24.87 -4.17
C PHE A 264 -8.88 25.10 -5.36
N SER A 265 -10.18 24.90 -5.19
CA SER A 265 -11.16 25.12 -6.27
C SER A 265 -11.32 26.60 -6.60
N SER A 266 -11.28 27.47 -5.59
CA SER A 266 -11.48 28.91 -5.72
C SER A 266 -10.79 29.67 -4.58
N VAL A 267 -10.60 30.97 -4.76
CA VAL A 267 -10.09 31.85 -3.68
C VAL A 267 -11.01 31.81 -2.46
N THR A 268 -12.33 31.74 -2.68
CA THR A 268 -13.34 31.63 -1.62
C THR A 268 -13.25 30.30 -0.86
N ALA A 269 -13.01 29.19 -1.56
CA ALA A 269 -12.79 27.88 -0.92
C ALA A 269 -11.53 27.88 -0.05
N LYS A 270 -10.47 28.52 -0.53
CA LYS A 270 -9.24 28.71 0.25
C LYS A 270 -9.49 29.54 1.50
N ALA A 271 -10.23 30.64 1.38
CA ALA A 271 -10.60 31.48 2.51
C ALA A 271 -11.45 30.71 3.53
N MET A 272 -12.42 29.91 3.07
CA MET A 272 -13.27 29.07 3.92
C MET A 272 -12.45 28.00 4.68
N ALA A 273 -11.49 27.36 4.02
CA ALA A 273 -10.60 26.38 4.66
C ALA A 273 -9.69 27.02 5.72
N VAL A 274 -9.14 28.20 5.43
CA VAL A 274 -8.34 28.97 6.39
C VAL A 274 -9.21 29.41 7.57
N ALA A 275 -10.43 29.90 7.32
CA ALA A 275 -11.37 30.27 8.37
C ALA A 275 -11.70 29.08 9.28
N SER A 276 -12.02 27.91 8.70
CA SER A 276 -12.28 26.69 9.48
C SER A 276 -11.09 26.29 10.36
N SER A 277 -9.86 26.39 9.84
CA SER A 277 -8.64 26.14 10.62
C SER A 277 -8.46 27.11 11.79
N ILE A 278 -8.74 28.40 11.58
CA ILE A 278 -8.69 29.43 12.63
C ILE A 278 -9.74 29.17 13.71
N PHE A 279 -10.98 28.82 13.33
CA PHE A 279 -12.03 28.49 14.29
C PHE A 279 -11.68 27.26 15.14
N VAL A 280 -11.04 26.24 14.55
CA VAL A 280 -10.50 25.11 15.32
C VAL A 280 -9.47 25.58 16.35
N LEU A 281 -8.51 26.41 15.95
CA LEU A 281 -7.52 26.96 16.87
C LEU A 281 -8.15 27.77 18.01
N ILE A 282 -9.07 28.70 17.68
CA ILE A 282 -9.82 29.49 18.67
C ILE A 282 -10.57 28.58 19.63
N SER A 283 -11.23 27.53 19.12
CA SER A 283 -11.99 26.60 19.94
C SER A 283 -11.12 25.78 20.91
N VAL A 284 -9.91 25.40 20.49
CA VAL A 284 -8.93 24.70 21.34
C VAL A 284 -8.41 25.63 22.42
N VAL A 285 -8.03 26.87 22.07
CA VAL A 285 -7.58 27.87 23.04
C VAL A 285 -8.69 28.18 24.04
N ALA A 286 -9.92 28.43 23.56
CA ALA A 286 -11.07 28.66 24.43
C ALA A 286 -11.33 27.47 25.38
N MET A 287 -11.17 26.24 24.91
CA MET A 287 -11.26 25.04 25.76
C MET A 287 -10.25 25.07 26.90
N THR A 288 -8.99 25.35 26.58
CA THR A 288 -7.91 25.36 27.56
C THR A 288 -8.12 26.48 28.57
N LEU A 289 -8.53 27.67 28.13
CA LEU A 289 -8.82 28.80 29.02
C LEU A 289 -10.05 28.53 29.90
N ASN A 290 -11.06 27.80 29.42
CA ASN A 290 -12.22 27.40 30.21
C ASN A 290 -11.87 26.44 31.37
N THR A 291 -10.67 25.83 31.36
CA THR A 291 -10.20 25.00 32.49
C THR A 291 -9.49 25.82 33.57
N VAL A 292 -9.12 27.07 33.29
CA VAL A 292 -8.45 27.95 34.25
C VAL A 292 -9.49 28.50 35.24
N GLU A 293 -9.27 28.29 36.53
CA GLU A 293 -10.19 28.71 37.60
C GLU A 293 -10.39 30.23 37.62
N ASP A 294 -9.36 31.02 37.30
CA ASP A 294 -9.41 32.49 37.21
C ASP A 294 -10.32 33.01 36.09
N MET A 295 -10.65 32.17 35.10
CA MET A 295 -11.53 32.52 33.97
C MET A 295 -13.01 32.20 34.25
N GLN A 296 -13.36 31.81 35.47
CA GLN A 296 -14.73 31.58 35.90
C GLN A 296 -15.36 32.86 36.46
N TYR A 297 -16.63 33.12 36.13
CA TYR A 297 -17.35 34.27 36.64
C TYR A 297 -17.40 34.21 38.18
N LYS A 298 -17.04 35.28 38.88
CA LYS A 298 -17.19 35.35 40.34
C LYS A 298 -18.58 35.90 40.67
N ASN A 299 -19.33 35.19 41.50
CA ASN A 299 -20.61 35.64 42.04
C ASN A 299 -20.42 36.89 42.91
N ALA A 300 -21.52 37.59 43.23
CA ALA A 300 -21.51 38.78 44.10
C ALA A 300 -20.88 38.54 45.50
N ALA A 301 -20.78 37.26 45.93
CA ALA A 301 -20.12 36.83 47.17
C ALA A 301 -18.63 36.43 46.99
N GLY A 302 -18.04 36.63 45.81
CA GLY A 302 -16.65 36.27 45.49
C GLY A 302 -16.40 34.80 45.15
N LEU A 303 -17.41 33.93 45.27
CA LEU A 303 -17.33 32.50 44.90
C LEU A 303 -17.41 32.28 43.38
N PRO A 304 -16.71 31.28 42.81
CA PRO A 304 -16.84 30.93 41.40
C PRO A 304 -18.27 30.44 41.07
N SER A 305 -18.89 31.09 40.09
CA SER A 305 -20.24 30.83 39.56
C SER A 305 -20.33 29.56 38.72
N GLY A 306 -19.20 28.94 38.36
CA GLY A 306 -19.12 27.78 37.47
C GLY A 306 -19.37 28.06 35.98
N LYS A 307 -19.73 29.30 35.60
CA LYS A 307 -19.89 29.73 34.20
C LYS A 307 -18.64 30.47 33.72
N PRO A 308 -17.92 29.97 32.69
CA PRO A 308 -16.71 30.61 32.20
C PRO A 308 -17.02 31.76 31.24
N TYR A 309 -16.18 32.81 31.22
CA TYR A 309 -16.35 33.98 30.34
C TYR A 309 -16.36 33.62 28.83
N LEU A 310 -15.69 32.54 28.44
CA LEU A 310 -15.53 32.13 27.04
C LEU A 310 -16.61 31.16 26.53
N GLU A 311 -17.68 30.94 27.30
CA GLU A 311 -18.80 30.08 26.90
C GLU A 311 -19.46 30.54 25.58
N HIS A 312 -19.58 31.86 25.39
CA HIS A 312 -20.11 32.44 24.14
C HIS A 312 -19.21 32.14 22.93
N VAL A 313 -17.88 32.21 23.11
CA VAL A 313 -16.92 31.89 22.06
C VAL A 313 -17.03 30.42 21.67
N GLU A 314 -17.18 29.53 22.65
CA GLU A 314 -17.35 28.11 22.42
C GLU A 314 -18.65 27.80 21.67
N THR A 315 -19.75 28.43 22.08
CA THR A 315 -21.06 28.32 21.41
C THR A 315 -20.98 28.81 19.96
N LEU A 316 -20.31 29.94 19.71
CA LEU A 316 -20.08 30.47 18.37
C LEU A 316 -19.23 29.53 17.50
N CYS A 317 -18.17 28.95 18.06
CA CYS A 317 -17.32 27.99 17.34
C CYS A 317 -18.11 26.73 16.97
N ILE A 318 -18.94 26.22 17.88
CA ILE A 318 -19.75 25.03 17.63
C ILE A 318 -20.83 25.34 16.59
N ALA A 319 -21.50 26.49 16.68
CA ALA A 319 -22.45 26.95 15.66
C ALA A 319 -21.81 27.02 14.26
N PHE A 320 -20.55 27.46 14.17
CA PHE A 320 -19.80 27.45 12.92
C PHE A 320 -19.51 26.01 12.45
N PHE A 321 -19.06 25.11 13.34
CA PHE A 321 -18.79 23.72 12.98
C PHE A 321 -20.04 22.95 12.56
N THR A 322 -21.19 23.26 13.16
CA THR A 322 -22.46 22.62 12.84
C THR A 322 -22.97 23.10 11.49
N LEU A 323 -22.86 24.40 11.20
CA LEU A 323 -23.10 24.93 9.86
C LEU A 323 -22.19 24.26 8.83
N GLU A 324 -20.90 24.11 9.14
CA GLU A 324 -19.92 23.45 8.26
C GLU A 324 -20.31 22.00 7.96
N TYR A 325 -20.68 21.23 8.99
CA TYR A 325 -21.12 19.84 8.84
C TYR A 325 -22.45 19.73 8.07
N LEU A 326 -23.43 20.60 8.35
CA LEU A 326 -24.71 20.61 7.65
C LEU A 326 -24.56 20.96 6.17
N LEU A 327 -23.74 21.96 5.84
CA LEU A 327 -23.45 22.33 4.45
C LEU A 327 -22.81 21.18 3.68
N ARG A 328 -21.93 20.39 4.31
CA ARG A 328 -21.38 19.16 3.71
C ARG A 328 -22.42 18.06 3.56
N LEU A 329 -23.23 17.83 4.59
CA LEU A 329 -24.29 16.82 4.57
C LEU A 329 -25.35 17.10 3.49
N ILE A 330 -25.69 18.37 3.25
CA ILE A 330 -26.68 18.76 2.22
C ILE A 330 -26.07 18.73 0.81
N SER A 331 -24.76 19.00 0.69
CA SER A 331 -24.06 19.00 -0.59
C SER A 331 -23.53 17.63 -1.02
N THR A 332 -23.44 16.64 -0.13
CA THR A 332 -22.92 15.30 -0.49
C THR A 332 -23.81 14.56 -1.51
N PRO A 333 -23.22 13.86 -2.50
CA PRO A 333 -23.99 13.05 -3.44
C PRO A 333 -24.50 11.73 -2.81
N ASP A 334 -23.75 11.16 -1.87
CA ASP A 334 -24.09 9.92 -1.17
C ASP A 334 -23.96 10.12 0.35
N VAL A 335 -25.09 10.06 1.06
CA VAL A 335 -25.17 10.25 2.51
C VAL A 335 -24.61 9.04 3.27
N GLN A 336 -24.77 7.82 2.76
CA GLN A 336 -24.31 6.61 3.43
C GLN A 336 -22.79 6.53 3.39
N HIS A 337 -22.19 6.81 2.23
CA HIS A 337 -20.74 6.93 2.12
C HIS A 337 -20.21 8.10 2.96
N PHE A 338 -20.93 9.23 2.96
CA PHE A 338 -20.56 10.39 3.77
C PHE A 338 -20.47 10.06 5.27
N LEU A 339 -21.47 9.37 5.83
CA LEU A 339 -21.50 9.02 7.26
C LEU A 339 -20.46 7.96 7.65
N ARG A 340 -20.00 7.12 6.71
CA ARG A 340 -18.94 6.11 6.96
C ARG A 340 -17.52 6.67 6.82
N SER A 341 -17.35 7.87 6.25
CA SER A 341 -16.04 8.49 6.10
C SER A 341 -15.48 8.96 7.44
N VAL A 342 -14.21 8.63 7.70
CA VAL A 342 -13.50 8.96 8.96
C VAL A 342 -13.44 10.47 9.18
N LEU A 343 -13.20 11.27 8.14
CA LEU A 343 -13.11 12.73 8.26
C LEU A 343 -14.46 13.36 8.63
N ASN A 344 -15.56 12.80 8.13
CA ASN A 344 -16.91 13.27 8.46
C ASN A 344 -17.35 12.80 9.85
N ALA A 345 -16.93 11.60 10.27
CA ALA A 345 -17.13 11.13 11.65
C ALA A 345 -16.41 12.02 12.66
N VAL A 346 -15.19 12.48 12.35
CA VAL A 346 -14.46 13.46 13.17
C VAL A 346 -15.21 14.78 13.29
N ASP A 347 -15.75 15.29 12.18
CA ASP A 347 -16.57 16.51 12.20
C ASP A 347 -17.84 16.35 13.08
N LEU A 348 -18.47 15.16 13.06
CA LEU A 348 -19.62 14.85 13.92
C LEU A 348 -19.23 14.76 15.40
N ILE A 349 -18.14 14.04 15.73
CA ILE A 349 -17.64 13.91 17.11
C ILE A 349 -17.26 15.28 17.68
N ALA A 350 -16.80 16.21 16.86
CA ALA A 350 -16.45 17.56 17.31
C ALA A 350 -17.66 18.40 17.77
N ILE A 351 -18.86 18.16 17.22
CA ILE A 351 -20.09 18.91 17.55
C ILE A 351 -20.98 18.16 18.55
N LEU A 352 -20.91 16.83 18.57
CA LEU A 352 -21.75 15.94 19.39
C LEU A 352 -21.81 16.34 20.88
N PRO A 353 -20.70 16.76 21.54
CA PRO A 353 -20.75 16.97 22.97
C PRO A 353 -21.74 18.03 23.44
N LEU A 354 -21.92 19.11 22.67
CA LEU A 354 -22.87 20.18 23.01
C LEU A 354 -24.32 19.70 22.87
N TYR A 355 -24.63 19.03 21.77
CA TYR A 355 -26.00 18.55 21.54
C TYR A 355 -26.40 17.46 22.52
N LEU A 356 -25.49 16.55 22.85
CA LEU A 356 -25.78 15.52 23.84
C LEU A 356 -25.91 16.13 25.25
N GLN A 357 -25.15 17.17 25.59
CA GLN A 357 -25.35 17.92 26.82
C GLN A 357 -26.73 18.59 26.88
N LEU A 358 -27.12 19.34 25.83
CA LEU A 358 -28.44 19.97 25.75
C LEU A 358 -29.59 18.95 25.80
N LEU A 359 -29.41 17.79 25.16
CA LEU A 359 -30.36 16.70 25.18
C LEU A 359 -30.53 16.13 26.60
N LEU A 360 -29.42 15.86 27.30
CA LEU A 360 -29.43 15.34 28.66
C LEU A 360 -30.04 16.33 29.66
N GLU A 361 -29.73 17.62 29.54
CA GLU A 361 -30.33 18.68 30.36
C GLU A 361 -31.85 18.74 30.16
N ARG A 362 -32.31 18.66 28.91
CA ARG A 362 -33.76 18.65 28.60
C ARG A 362 -34.49 17.43 29.17
N PHE A 363 -33.90 16.23 29.05
CA PHE A 363 -34.50 15.02 29.61
C PHE A 363 -34.53 15.02 31.14
N ALA A 364 -33.55 15.66 31.78
CA ALA A 364 -33.53 15.80 33.23
C ALA A 364 -34.65 16.74 33.74
N ASP A 365 -34.97 17.80 33.00
CA ASP A 365 -36.03 18.75 33.37
C ASP A 365 -37.46 18.18 33.22
N GLU A 366 -37.71 17.27 32.27
CA GLU A 366 -39.05 16.69 32.06
C GLU A 366 -39.50 15.72 33.18
N ASP A 367 -38.56 15.01 33.82
CA ASP A 367 -38.84 14.08 34.93
C ASP A 367 -39.31 14.79 36.22
N HIS A 368 -39.13 16.12 36.32
CA HIS A 368 -39.52 16.91 37.47
C HIS A 368 -41.01 17.33 37.49
N SER A 369 -41.80 16.94 36.47
CA SER A 369 -43.24 17.27 36.36
C SER A 369 -44.18 16.13 36.79
N GLY A 370 -43.68 15.11 37.49
CA GLY A 370 -44.49 14.05 38.11
C GLY A 370 -44.88 14.39 39.55
N LYS A 371 -46.18 14.58 39.82
CA LYS A 371 -46.74 14.73 41.17
C LYS A 371 -46.51 13.45 42.01
N GLY A 372 -45.52 13.45 42.91
CA GLY A 372 -45.24 12.37 43.86
C GLY A 372 -44.41 12.87 45.05
N SER A 373 -44.61 12.28 46.24
CA SER A 373 -44.24 12.80 47.58
C SER A 373 -42.75 13.15 47.83
N SER A 374 -42.53 14.21 48.61
CA SER A 374 -41.32 15.03 48.71
C SER A 374 -40.09 14.49 49.48
N HIS A 375 -40.09 13.28 50.08
CA HIS A 375 -38.99 12.91 50.99
C HIS A 375 -38.06 11.77 50.52
N GLU A 376 -38.47 10.95 49.55
CA GLU A 376 -37.60 9.92 48.93
C GLU A 376 -36.92 10.42 47.64
N HIS A 377 -37.52 11.41 46.96
CA HIS A 377 -36.98 11.97 45.73
C HIS A 377 -35.76 12.89 45.92
N GLU A 378 -35.53 13.49 47.09
CA GLU A 378 -34.39 14.40 47.31
C GLU A 378 -33.04 13.66 47.35
N ILE A 379 -32.98 12.46 47.94
CA ILE A 379 -31.75 11.66 48.02
C ILE A 379 -31.43 11.04 46.64
N GLU A 380 -32.46 10.61 45.91
CA GLU A 380 -32.29 10.03 44.57
C GLU A 380 -31.95 11.11 43.51
N ALA A 381 -32.50 12.31 43.63
CA ALA A 381 -32.15 13.47 42.80
C ALA A 381 -30.69 13.89 43.02
N VAL A 382 -30.19 13.92 44.26
CA VAL A 382 -28.78 14.26 44.55
C VAL A 382 -27.81 13.20 43.98
N GLY A 383 -28.14 11.91 44.07
CA GLY A 383 -27.35 10.84 43.45
C GLY A 383 -27.38 10.88 41.91
N ARG A 384 -28.51 11.27 41.31
CA ARG A 384 -28.68 11.44 39.86
C ARG A 384 -27.95 12.68 39.36
N VAL A 385 -28.00 13.80 40.07
CA VAL A 385 -27.22 15.03 39.78
C VAL A 385 -25.71 14.78 39.85
N GLY A 386 -25.24 13.94 40.79
CA GLY A 386 -23.84 13.49 40.84
C GLY A 386 -23.42 12.67 39.61
N LYS A 387 -24.25 11.69 39.21
CA LYS A 387 -24.01 10.89 37.99
C LYS A 387 -24.09 11.73 36.72
N LEU A 388 -25.08 12.63 36.59
CA LEU A 388 -25.16 13.57 35.46
C LEU A 388 -23.97 14.53 35.45
N GLY A 389 -23.52 15.04 36.61
CA GLY A 389 -22.32 15.86 36.71
C GLY A 389 -21.06 15.13 36.21
N GLN A 390 -20.93 13.83 36.51
CA GLN A 390 -19.84 12.99 36.00
C GLN A 390 -19.94 12.77 34.49
N VAL A 391 -21.14 12.52 33.95
CA VAL A 391 -21.38 12.41 32.51
C VAL A 391 -21.07 13.73 31.81
N LEU A 392 -21.56 14.86 32.32
CA LEU A 392 -21.27 16.20 31.78
C LEU A 392 -19.77 16.53 31.81
N ARG A 393 -19.03 16.06 32.81
CA ARG A 393 -17.57 16.18 32.85
C ARG A 393 -16.92 15.38 31.72
N ILE A 394 -17.37 14.15 31.46
CA ILE A 394 -16.90 13.34 30.33
C ILE A 394 -17.27 14.01 28.99
N MET A 395 -18.48 14.53 28.85
CA MET A 395 -18.92 15.29 27.67
C MET A 395 -18.00 16.50 27.42
N ARG A 396 -17.62 17.23 28.48
CA ARG A 396 -16.68 18.35 28.37
C ARG A 396 -15.30 17.90 27.91
N LEU A 397 -14.81 16.74 28.37
CA LEU A 397 -13.54 16.17 27.92
C LEU A 397 -13.60 15.75 26.43
N MET A 398 -14.72 15.19 25.97
CA MET A 398 -14.88 14.83 24.55
C MET A 398 -14.71 16.00 23.59
N ARG A 399 -14.88 17.25 24.06
CA ARG A 399 -14.62 18.44 23.24
C ARG A 399 -13.16 18.54 22.78
N ILE A 400 -12.21 17.84 23.43
CA ILE A 400 -10.81 17.77 22.97
C ILE A 400 -10.70 17.16 21.57
N PHE A 401 -11.60 16.25 21.21
CA PHE A 401 -11.60 15.60 19.90
C PHE A 401 -11.81 16.58 18.73
N ARG A 402 -12.31 17.80 18.98
CA ARG A 402 -12.38 18.84 17.95
C ARG A 402 -11.02 19.21 17.36
N ILE A 403 -9.92 18.96 18.08
CA ILE A 403 -8.57 19.13 17.54
C ILE A 403 -8.31 18.23 16.32
N LEU A 404 -8.95 17.06 16.27
CA LEU A 404 -8.83 16.12 15.14
C LEU A 404 -9.42 16.70 13.86
N LYS A 405 -10.28 17.73 13.93
CA LYS A 405 -10.79 18.44 12.75
C LYS A 405 -9.66 19.10 11.94
N LEU A 406 -8.50 19.39 12.55
CA LEU A 406 -7.30 19.81 11.84
C LEU A 406 -6.83 18.77 10.80
N ALA A 407 -7.21 17.50 10.94
CA ALA A 407 -6.86 16.45 9.99
C ALA A 407 -7.37 16.76 8.59
N ARG A 408 -8.55 17.37 8.43
CA ARG A 408 -9.09 17.75 7.13
C ARG A 408 -8.19 18.75 6.40
N HIS A 409 -7.59 19.67 7.14
CA HIS A 409 -6.77 20.76 6.60
C HIS A 409 -5.26 20.43 6.58
N SER A 410 -4.85 19.35 7.24
CA SER A 410 -3.46 18.91 7.33
C SER A 410 -3.21 17.67 6.46
N THR A 411 -2.49 17.87 5.35
CA THR A 411 -1.99 16.76 4.52
C THR A 411 -1.11 15.80 5.31
N GLY A 412 -0.31 16.32 6.25
CA GLY A 412 0.51 15.51 7.14
C GLY A 412 -0.31 14.60 8.05
N LEU A 413 -1.41 15.11 8.62
CA LEU A 413 -2.24 14.31 9.53
C LEU A 413 -3.10 13.26 8.78
N ARG A 414 -3.53 13.57 7.54
CA ARG A 414 -4.15 12.57 6.65
C ARG A 414 -3.16 11.47 6.26
N ALA A 415 -1.95 11.85 5.85
CA ALA A 415 -0.90 10.89 5.54
C ALA A 415 -0.56 10.01 6.75
N PHE A 416 -0.48 10.60 7.95
CA PHE A 416 -0.25 9.87 9.19
C PHE A 416 -1.37 8.86 9.48
N GLY A 417 -2.64 9.26 9.39
CA GLY A 417 -3.78 8.36 9.59
C GLY A 417 -3.78 7.19 8.60
N PHE A 418 -3.49 7.46 7.33
CA PHE A 418 -3.36 6.41 6.31
C PHE A 418 -2.20 5.45 6.66
N THR A 419 -1.05 5.99 7.06
CA THR A 419 0.12 5.17 7.40
C THR A 419 -0.12 4.27 8.61
N LEU A 420 -0.85 4.75 9.62
CA LEU A 420 -1.25 3.95 10.77
C LEU A 420 -2.20 2.82 10.37
N ARG A 421 -3.17 3.10 9.49
CA ARG A 421 -4.07 2.06 8.96
C ARG A 421 -3.30 1.00 8.18
N GLN A 422 -2.33 1.40 7.38
CA GLN A 422 -1.50 0.46 6.63
C GLN A 422 -0.59 -0.37 7.53
N CYS A 423 0.01 0.27 8.53
CA CYS A 423 0.97 -0.36 9.43
C CYS A 423 0.30 -0.94 10.69
N TYR A 424 -1.02 -1.18 10.68
CA TYR A 424 -1.76 -1.55 11.89
C TYR A 424 -1.23 -2.85 12.52
N GLN A 425 -0.82 -3.83 11.70
CA GLN A 425 -0.22 -5.08 12.19
C GLN A 425 1.13 -4.85 12.86
N GLN A 426 1.96 -3.97 12.28
CA GLN A 426 3.29 -3.63 12.79
C GLN A 426 3.18 -2.83 14.09
N VAL A 427 2.28 -1.83 14.13
CA VAL A 427 1.97 -1.05 15.34
C VAL A 427 1.34 -1.92 16.41
N GLY A 428 0.43 -2.84 16.04
CA GLY A 428 -0.18 -3.80 16.97
C GLY A 428 0.85 -4.76 17.58
N CYS A 429 1.77 -5.28 16.77
CA CYS A 429 2.88 -6.11 17.23
C CYS A 429 3.80 -5.35 18.19
N LEU A 430 4.13 -4.09 17.89
CA LEU A 430 4.87 -3.21 18.79
C LEU A 430 4.18 -3.04 20.14
N LEU A 431 2.89 -2.67 20.14
CA LEU A 431 2.13 -2.49 21.38
C LEU A 431 2.06 -3.78 22.21
N LEU A 432 1.96 -4.94 21.56
CA LEU A 432 2.01 -6.24 22.23
C LEU A 432 3.36 -6.46 22.92
N PHE A 433 4.47 -6.19 22.24
CA PHE A 433 5.80 -6.32 22.85
C PHE A 433 6.03 -5.31 23.99
N ILE A 434 5.52 -4.08 23.87
CA ILE A 434 5.56 -3.09 24.98
C ILE A 434 4.79 -3.65 26.17
N ALA A 435 3.55 -4.10 25.95
CA ALA A 435 2.72 -4.66 27.01
C ALA A 435 3.41 -5.85 27.70
N MET A 436 3.91 -6.81 26.92
CA MET A 436 4.66 -7.96 27.44
C MET A 436 5.90 -7.53 28.24
N GLY A 437 6.63 -6.53 27.77
CA GLY A 437 7.76 -5.94 28.49
C GLY A 437 7.32 -5.33 29.83
N VAL A 438 6.26 -4.53 29.84
CA VAL A 438 5.70 -3.94 31.07
C VAL A 438 5.30 -5.04 32.05
N PHE A 439 4.51 -6.03 31.65
CA PHE A 439 4.10 -7.11 32.55
C PHE A 439 5.30 -7.91 33.12
N SER A 440 6.29 -8.23 32.27
CA SER A 440 7.44 -9.05 32.68
C SER A 440 8.44 -8.31 33.57
N PHE A 441 8.90 -7.12 33.16
CA PHE A 441 9.87 -6.35 33.93
C PHE A 441 9.29 -5.80 35.23
N SER A 442 8.00 -5.45 35.26
CA SER A 442 7.33 -5.09 36.51
C SER A 442 7.28 -6.24 37.50
N ALA A 443 6.98 -7.47 37.05
CA ALA A 443 6.98 -8.63 37.92
C ALA A 443 8.39 -8.93 38.46
N MET A 444 9.43 -8.88 37.62
CA MET A 444 10.82 -9.13 38.03
C MET A 444 11.35 -8.10 39.03
N VAL A 445 11.04 -6.81 38.85
CA VAL A 445 11.50 -5.78 39.79
C VAL A 445 10.69 -5.81 41.07
N TYR A 446 9.38 -6.05 41.00
CA TYR A 446 8.55 -6.21 42.19
C TYR A 446 9.04 -7.35 43.07
N THR A 447 9.34 -8.53 42.52
CA THR A 447 9.79 -9.67 43.34
C THR A 447 11.09 -9.40 44.10
N VAL A 448 11.96 -8.54 43.59
CA VAL A 448 13.23 -8.18 44.24
C VAL A 448 13.09 -7.01 45.21
N GLU A 449 12.23 -6.04 44.90
CA GLU A 449 12.13 -4.78 45.64
C GLU A 449 10.99 -4.78 46.69
N HIS A 450 10.04 -5.72 46.63
CA HIS A 450 8.86 -5.71 47.51
C HIS A 450 9.19 -5.85 49.01
N ASP A 451 10.26 -6.56 49.35
CA ASP A 451 10.67 -6.81 50.74
C ASP A 451 11.56 -5.68 51.30
N VAL A 452 11.93 -4.70 50.47
CA VAL A 452 12.83 -3.61 50.87
C VAL A 452 12.02 -2.44 51.41
N SER A 453 12.22 -2.13 52.69
CA SER A 453 11.56 -1.01 53.36
C SER A 453 11.98 0.32 52.74
N GLY A 454 11.01 1.11 52.27
CA GLY A 454 11.22 2.44 51.70
C GLY A 454 11.08 2.53 50.19
N THR A 455 10.89 1.41 49.49
CA THR A 455 10.66 1.42 48.04
C THR A 455 9.19 1.65 47.70
N ASN A 456 8.92 2.30 46.57
CA ASN A 456 7.55 2.58 46.09
C ASN A 456 6.91 1.38 45.35
N PHE A 457 7.52 0.19 45.39
CA PHE A 457 7.04 -1.02 44.70
C PHE A 457 5.99 -1.79 45.53
N THR A 458 4.81 -1.19 45.70
CA THR A 458 3.74 -1.72 46.56
C THR A 458 2.94 -2.87 45.94
N SER A 459 2.80 -2.88 44.61
CA SER A 459 2.09 -3.93 43.87
C SER A 459 2.58 -4.04 42.44
N ILE A 460 2.33 -5.19 41.79
CA ILE A 460 2.71 -5.40 40.38
C ILE A 460 2.05 -4.35 39.45
N PRO A 461 0.75 -4.00 39.58
CA PRO A 461 0.17 -2.92 38.79
C PRO A 461 0.79 -1.55 39.05
N HIS A 462 1.20 -1.24 40.28
CA HIS A 462 1.96 -0.02 40.55
C HIS A 462 3.33 -0.04 39.85
N ALA A 463 3.99 -1.20 39.79
CA ALA A 463 5.23 -1.37 39.05
C ALA A 463 5.07 -1.26 37.52
N TRP A 464 3.85 -1.39 36.95
CA TRP A 464 3.61 -1.16 35.52
C TRP A 464 3.92 0.28 35.12
N TRP A 465 3.62 1.24 36.00
CA TRP A 465 3.95 2.64 35.77
C TRP A 465 5.47 2.83 35.60
N TRP A 466 6.25 2.31 36.53
CA TRP A 466 7.71 2.35 36.46
C TRP A 466 8.26 1.69 35.18
N ALA A 467 7.77 0.49 34.83
CA ALA A 467 8.23 -0.23 33.65
C ALA A 467 7.84 0.50 32.34
N ALA A 468 6.62 1.05 32.26
CA ALA A 468 6.18 1.81 31.10
C ALA A 468 7.00 3.10 30.91
N VAL A 469 7.29 3.83 31.99
CA VAL A 469 8.13 5.04 31.98
C VAL A 469 9.59 4.70 31.62
N SER A 470 10.09 3.54 32.04
CA SER A 470 11.45 3.09 31.75
C SER A 470 11.60 2.58 30.31
N ILE A 471 10.67 1.74 29.82
CA ILE A 471 10.64 1.23 28.43
C ILE A 471 10.48 2.38 27.43
N SER A 472 9.66 3.38 27.75
CA SER A 472 9.49 4.59 26.92
C SER A 472 10.65 5.58 27.01
N THR A 473 11.67 5.30 27.84
CA THR A 473 12.85 6.14 28.06
C THR A 473 12.54 7.55 28.62
N VAL A 474 11.36 7.74 29.23
CA VAL A 474 10.95 9.03 29.83
C VAL A 474 11.66 9.26 31.16
N GLY A 475 11.62 8.27 32.07
CA GLY A 475 12.39 8.31 33.32
C GLY A 475 12.07 9.48 34.26
N TYR A 476 10.83 9.64 34.71
CA TYR A 476 10.44 10.71 35.64
C TYR A 476 11.23 10.71 36.97
N GLY A 477 11.69 9.54 37.42
CA GLY A 477 12.50 9.40 38.65
C GLY A 477 11.68 9.35 39.95
N ASP A 478 10.35 9.27 39.85
CA ASP A 478 9.41 9.11 40.95
C ASP A 478 9.42 7.69 41.55
N MET A 479 9.83 6.69 40.75
CA MET A 479 10.04 5.31 41.17
C MET A 479 11.35 4.80 40.55
N TYR A 480 12.17 4.09 41.33
CA TYR A 480 13.39 3.43 40.85
C TYR A 480 13.81 2.30 41.81
N PRO A 481 14.42 1.20 41.32
CA PRO A 481 14.89 0.13 42.19
C PRO A 481 16.16 0.53 42.93
N GLU A 482 16.22 0.21 44.22
CA GLU A 482 17.37 0.54 45.06
C GLU A 482 18.38 -0.61 45.12
N THR A 483 17.91 -1.86 45.07
CA THR A 483 18.77 -3.04 45.19
C THR A 483 19.66 -3.23 43.96
N HIS A 484 20.79 -3.92 44.16
CA HIS A 484 21.70 -4.25 43.06
C HIS A 484 21.02 -5.15 41.99
N LEU A 485 20.17 -6.08 42.40
CA LEU A 485 19.42 -6.95 41.49
C LEU A 485 18.31 -6.19 40.76
N GLY A 486 17.58 -5.31 41.43
CA GLY A 486 16.59 -4.45 40.80
C GLY A 486 17.21 -3.50 39.78
N ARG A 487 18.40 -2.95 40.07
CA ARG A 487 19.18 -2.15 39.10
C ARG A 487 19.64 -2.95 37.88
N LEU A 488 20.00 -4.23 38.05
CA LEU A 488 20.30 -5.12 36.92
C LEU A 488 19.06 -5.31 36.03
N PHE A 489 17.91 -5.59 36.62
CA PHE A 489 16.66 -5.72 35.87
C PHE A 489 16.21 -4.39 35.23
N ALA A 490 16.44 -3.26 35.89
CA ALA A 490 16.23 -1.94 35.30
C ALA A 490 17.12 -1.70 34.08
N PHE A 491 18.39 -2.07 34.14
CA PHE A 491 19.30 -1.98 33.00
C PHE A 491 18.80 -2.82 31.82
N LEU A 492 18.38 -4.06 32.07
CA LEU A 492 17.80 -4.93 31.03
C LEU A 492 16.50 -4.36 30.45
N CYS A 493 15.63 -3.81 31.29
CA CYS A 493 14.37 -3.17 30.91
C CYS A 493 14.61 -1.97 29.98
N ILE A 494 15.55 -1.08 30.33
CA ILE A 494 15.91 0.10 29.53
C ILE A 494 16.53 -0.33 28.20
N ALA A 495 17.46 -1.29 28.21
CA ALA A 495 18.07 -1.81 26.99
C ALA A 495 17.02 -2.44 26.05
N PHE A 496 16.08 -3.21 26.60
CA PHE A 496 14.96 -3.77 25.86
C PHE A 496 14.07 -2.68 25.26
N GLY A 497 13.72 -1.64 26.03
CA GLY A 497 12.89 -0.52 25.56
C GLY A 497 13.53 0.27 24.41
N ILE A 498 14.84 0.52 24.46
CA ILE A 498 15.57 1.22 23.38
C ILE A 498 15.50 0.42 22.07
N ILE A 499 15.79 -0.88 22.13
CA ILE A 499 15.76 -1.76 20.94
C ILE A 499 14.34 -1.83 20.37
N LEU A 500 13.37 -2.04 21.25
CA LEU A 500 11.98 -2.22 20.90
C LEU A 500 11.36 -0.96 20.25
N ASN A 501 11.68 0.23 20.75
CA ASN A 501 11.17 1.47 20.18
C ASN A 501 11.88 1.86 18.88
N GLY A 502 13.18 1.57 18.73
CA GLY A 502 13.98 2.02 17.59
C GLY A 502 13.51 1.48 16.23
N MET A 503 13.29 0.16 16.12
CA MET A 503 12.99 -0.49 14.83
C MET A 503 11.63 -0.07 14.23
N PRO A 504 10.51 -0.08 14.97
CA PRO A 504 9.21 0.27 14.41
C PRO A 504 9.08 1.76 14.10
N ILE A 505 9.71 2.64 14.88
CA ILE A 505 9.72 4.08 14.61
C ILE A 505 10.36 4.34 13.24
N SER A 506 11.47 3.67 12.93
CA SER A 506 12.11 3.79 11.61
C SER A 506 11.23 3.27 10.47
N ILE A 507 10.57 2.13 10.66
CA ILE A 507 9.68 1.55 9.63
C ILE A 507 8.49 2.48 9.39
N LEU A 508 7.83 2.94 10.46
CA LEU A 508 6.69 3.85 10.39
C LEU A 508 7.08 5.17 9.72
N TYR A 509 8.25 5.71 10.07
CA TYR A 509 8.78 6.93 9.46
C TYR A 509 9.02 6.77 7.95
N ASN A 510 9.68 5.69 7.52
CA ASN A 510 9.97 5.45 6.10
C ASN A 510 8.67 5.33 5.29
N LYS A 511 7.68 4.57 5.79
CA LYS A 511 6.37 4.50 5.16
C LYS A 511 5.72 5.88 5.12
N PHE A 512 5.67 6.60 6.25
CA PHE A 512 5.11 7.95 6.31
C PHE A 512 5.74 8.92 5.30
N SER A 513 7.07 8.92 5.19
CA SER A 513 7.81 9.78 4.24
C SER A 513 7.42 9.50 2.79
N ASP A 514 7.32 8.22 2.43
CA ASP A 514 6.90 7.79 1.08
C ASP A 514 5.47 8.23 0.78
N TYR A 515 4.55 8.02 1.72
CA TYR A 515 3.15 8.43 1.57
C TYR A 515 3.00 9.94 1.48
N TYR A 516 3.66 10.68 2.37
CA TYR A 516 3.64 12.13 2.38
C TYR A 516 4.15 12.70 1.06
N SER A 517 5.27 12.17 0.55
CA SER A 517 5.86 12.60 -0.72
C SER A 517 4.93 12.32 -1.90
N LYS A 518 4.30 11.14 -1.94
CA LYS A 518 3.30 10.78 -2.97
C LYS A 518 2.10 11.72 -2.91
N LEU A 519 1.48 11.90 -1.74
CA LEU A 519 0.30 12.76 -1.57
C LEU A 519 0.58 14.21 -1.99
N LYS A 520 1.75 14.73 -1.58
CA LYS A 520 2.20 16.08 -1.95
C LYS A 520 2.45 16.21 -3.46
N SER A 521 3.04 15.20 -4.10
CA SER A 521 3.25 15.21 -5.55
C SER A 521 1.92 15.24 -6.33
N TYR A 522 0.91 14.51 -5.85
CA TYR A 522 -0.44 14.54 -6.42
C TYR A 522 -1.09 15.92 -6.27
N GLU A 523 -1.01 16.52 -5.09
CA GLU A 523 -1.47 17.89 -4.85
C GLU A 523 -0.82 18.88 -5.84
N TYR A 524 0.49 18.75 -6.11
CA TYR A 524 1.16 19.58 -7.12
C TYR A 524 0.70 19.33 -8.55
N THR A 525 0.34 18.10 -8.94
CA THR A 525 -0.09 17.78 -10.32
C THR A 525 -1.55 18.11 -10.62
N THR A 526 -2.41 18.16 -9.60
CA THR A 526 -3.82 18.56 -9.75
C THR A 526 -3.99 20.08 -9.91
N ILE A 527 -3.10 20.89 -9.31
CA ILE A 527 -3.06 22.35 -9.44
C ILE A 527 -2.93 22.84 -10.91
N PRO A 528 -2.01 22.33 -11.75
CA PRO A 528 -1.85 22.76 -13.14
C PRO A 528 -2.96 22.24 -14.06
N LYS A 529 -3.54 21.04 -13.82
CA LYS A 529 -4.68 20.54 -14.61
C LYS A 529 -5.88 21.51 -14.57
N LYS A 530 -6.06 22.26 -13.48
CA LYS A 530 -7.12 23.27 -13.30
C LYS A 530 -6.79 24.67 -13.84
N ARG A 531 -5.53 24.97 -14.20
CA ARG A 531 -5.19 26.24 -14.87
C ARG A 531 -5.61 26.30 -16.33
N GLY A 532 -6.19 25.22 -16.86
CA GLY A 532 -6.52 25.08 -18.27
C GLY A 532 -5.25 25.01 -19.13
N LYS A 533 -5.39 24.49 -20.35
CA LYS A 533 -4.41 24.79 -21.41
C LYS A 533 -4.38 26.30 -21.54
N VAL A 534 -3.38 26.97 -20.95
CA VAL A 534 -3.14 28.39 -21.21
C VAL A 534 -2.98 28.49 -22.72
N HIS A 535 -3.96 29.10 -23.38
CA HIS A 535 -3.98 29.21 -24.83
C HIS A 535 -2.91 30.24 -25.24
N PHE A 536 -1.65 29.81 -25.24
CA PHE A 536 -0.51 30.63 -25.65
C PHE A 536 -0.68 31.17 -27.07
N THR A 537 -1.41 30.44 -27.92
CA THR A 537 -1.76 30.83 -29.28
C THR A 537 -2.57 32.14 -29.34
N GLY A 538 -3.50 32.37 -28.41
CA GLY A 538 -4.29 33.61 -28.37
C GLY A 538 -3.48 34.85 -27.99
N ARG A 539 -2.51 34.71 -27.08
CA ARG A 539 -1.58 35.81 -26.71
C ARG A 539 -0.48 36.04 -27.75
N ALA A 540 -0.08 35.00 -28.49
CA ALA A 540 0.90 35.12 -29.56
C ALA A 540 0.33 35.83 -30.80
N MET A 541 -0.96 35.67 -31.10
CA MET A 541 -1.61 36.38 -32.21
C MET A 541 -1.84 37.86 -31.92
N GLN A 542 -2.25 38.24 -30.70
CA GLN A 542 -2.39 39.66 -30.32
C GLN A 542 -1.06 40.43 -30.30
N LYS A 543 0.09 39.74 -30.25
CA LYS A 543 1.42 40.35 -30.30
C LYS A 543 1.99 40.42 -31.73
N LYS A 544 1.30 39.86 -32.72
CA LYS A 544 1.62 39.98 -34.15
C LYS A 544 0.80 41.05 -34.87
N GLU A 545 -0.26 41.57 -34.25
CA GLU A 545 -1.10 42.66 -34.77
C GLU A 545 -0.78 44.04 -34.15
N LYS A 546 0.27 44.12 -33.33
CA LYS A 546 0.95 45.36 -32.93
C LYS A 546 2.37 45.32 -33.45
#